data_AF-A0A3A4P1S6-F1
#
_entry.id   AF-A0A3A4P1S6-F1
#
_cell.length_a   1.000
_cell.length_b   1.000
_cell.length_c   1.000
_cell.angle_alpha   90.00
_cell.angle_beta   90.00
_cell.angle_gamma   90.00
#
_symmetry.space_group_name_H-M   'P 1'
#
loop_
_entity.id
_entity.type
_entity.pdbx_description
1 polymer ?
#
loop_
_entity_poly.entity_id
_entity_poly.type
_entity_poly.pdbx_seq_one_letter_code
_entity_poly.pdbx_strand_id
1 'polypeptide(L)' 'MNELEIYNSINQLDASQKKQVLDYVHSLISEKKRGTQGKDLLRFAGIIQKEDIEIISRAIEQDCESINLNEW' A
#
# COMPACT_ATOMS: atom_id res chain seq x y z
N MET A 1 7.24 -11.73 -18.21
CA MET A 1 7.61 -12.65 -17.11
C MET A 1 7.24 -14.05 -17.56
N ASN A 2 8.19 -14.97 -17.59
CA ASN A 2 8.01 -16.33 -18.11
C ASN A 2 7.79 -17.31 -16.93
N GLU A 3 6.87 -18.26 -17.05
CA GLU A 3 6.61 -19.28 -16.01
C GLU A 3 7.86 -20.08 -15.65
N LEU A 4 8.75 -20.32 -16.63
CA LEU A 4 9.98 -21.07 -16.44
C LEU A 4 10.99 -20.34 -15.53
N GLU A 5 11.01 -19.01 -15.60
CA GLU A 5 11.88 -18.17 -14.78
C GLU A 5 11.48 -18.27 -13.30
N ILE A 6 10.18 -18.18 -13.02
CA ILE A 6 9.61 -18.32 -11.67
C ILE A 6 9.93 -19.69 -11.08
N TYR A 7 9.72 -20.76 -11.86
CA TYR A 7 10.01 -22.12 -11.42
C TYR A 7 11.48 -22.31 -11.03
N ASN A 8 12.41 -21.82 -11.86
CA ASN A 8 13.84 -21.92 -11.58
C ASN A 8 14.25 -21.13 -10.35
N SER A 9 13.72 -19.91 -10.16
CA SER A 9 14.00 -19.10 -8.97
C SER A 9 13.48 -19.76 -7.69
N ILE A 10 12.27 -20.33 -7.70
CA ILE A 10 11.70 -21.03 -6.53
C ILE A 10 12.54 -22.25 -6.17
N ASN A 11 13.08 -22.98 -7.15
CA ASN A 11 13.86 -24.19 -6.88
C ASN A 11 15.18 -23.92 -6.15
N GLN A 12 15.76 -22.74 -6.32
CA GLN A 12 17.00 -22.31 -5.64
C GLN A 12 16.81 -22.01 -4.14
N LEU A 13 15.56 -21.86 -3.70
CA LEU A 13 15.22 -21.51 -2.32
C LEU A 13 15.28 -22.72 -1.38
N ASP A 14 15.61 -22.45 -0.11
CA ASP A 14 15.49 -23.44 0.96
C ASP A 14 14.01 -23.69 1.35
N ALA A 15 13.77 -24.66 2.22
CA ALA A 15 12.42 -25.07 2.61
C ALA A 15 11.62 -23.94 3.31
N SER A 16 12.28 -23.11 4.12
CA SER A 16 11.62 -22.00 4.82
C SER A 16 11.22 -20.91 3.83
N GLN A 17 12.12 -20.58 2.91
CA GLN A 17 11.89 -19.61 1.85
C GLN A 17 10.80 -20.08 0.88
N LYS A 18 10.79 -21.36 0.49
CA LYS A 18 9.71 -21.94 -0.33
C LYS A 18 8.35 -21.83 0.33
N LYS A 19 8.29 -22.08 1.65
CA LYS A 19 7.07 -21.89 2.43
C LYS A 19 6.60 -20.44 2.42
N GLN A 20 7.52 -19.48 2.61
CA GLN A 20 7.20 -18.06 2.57
C GLN A 20 6.66 -17.62 1.19
N VAL A 21 7.25 -18.11 0.10
CA VAL A 21 6.76 -17.84 -1.26
C VAL A 21 5.37 -18.45 -1.46
N LEU A 22 5.13 -19.67 -0.98
CA LEU A 22 3.82 -20.32 -1.07
C LEU A 22 2.74 -19.53 -0.31
N ASP A 23 3.04 -19.10 0.92
CA ASP A 23 2.14 -18.28 1.74
C ASP A 23 1.79 -16.95 1.04
N TYR A 24 2.78 -16.32 0.40
CA TYR A 24 2.57 -15.10 -0.38
C TYR A 24 1.74 -15.34 -1.65
N VAL A 25 2.01 -16.41 -2.40
CA VAL A 25 1.17 -16.76 -3.57
C VAL A 25 -0.28 -17.02 -3.12
N HIS A 26 -0.48 -17.69 -1.99
CA HIS A 26 -1.81 -17.87 -1.41
C HIS A 26 -2.46 -16.55 -1.00
N SER A 27 -1.71 -15.59 -0.46
CA SER A 27 -2.25 -14.24 -0.18
C SER A 27 -2.64 -13.53 -1.47
N LEU A 28 -1.84 -13.59 -2.52
CA LEU A 28 -2.16 -13.02 -3.84
C LEU A 28 -3.42 -13.61 -4.46
N ILE A 29 -3.62 -14.93 -4.33
CA ILE A 29 -4.81 -15.63 -4.85
C ILE A 29 -6.05 -15.29 -4.00
N SER A 30 -5.89 -15.20 -2.68
CA SER A 30 -7.00 -15.01 -1.72
C SER A 30 -7.40 -13.53 -1.56
N GLU A 31 -6.47 -12.62 -1.83
CA GLU A 31 -6.69 -11.18 -1.88
C GLU A 31 -7.24 -10.78 -3.26
N LYS A 32 -8.55 -10.95 -3.46
CA LYS A 32 -9.28 -9.85 -4.12
C LYS A 32 -8.98 -8.61 -3.29
N LYS A 33 -8.15 -7.66 -3.75
CA LYS A 33 -7.79 -6.42 -3.02
C LYS A 33 -8.97 -5.97 -2.14
N ARG A 34 -8.96 -6.34 -0.85
CA ARG A 34 -10.06 -6.00 0.06
C ARG A 34 -9.61 -4.71 0.69
N GLY A 35 -10.19 -3.60 0.24
CA GLY A 35 -10.09 -2.37 1.01
C GLY A 35 -10.55 -2.64 2.44
N THR A 36 -9.97 -1.92 3.40
CA THR A 36 -10.50 -1.89 4.76
C THR A 36 -11.96 -1.45 4.71
N GLN A 37 -12.87 -2.14 5.41
CA GLN A 37 -14.27 -1.72 5.41
C GLN A 37 -14.34 -0.31 6.02
N GLY A 38 -15.12 0.60 5.42
CA GLY A 38 -15.21 1.98 5.89
C GLY A 38 -15.58 2.11 7.37
N LYS A 39 -16.38 1.17 7.89
CA LYS A 39 -16.73 1.09 9.32
C LYS A 39 -15.50 0.92 10.23
N ASP A 40 -14.47 0.22 9.77
CA ASP A 40 -13.25 -0.03 10.57
C ASP A 40 -12.33 1.21 10.59
N LEU A 41 -12.53 2.14 9.65
CA LEU A 41 -11.79 3.41 9.59
C LEU A 41 -12.36 4.48 10.52
N LEU A 42 -13.60 4.31 11.03
CA LEU A 42 -14.26 5.28 11.91
C LEU A 42 -13.47 5.53 13.21
N ARG A 43 -12.66 4.58 13.66
CA ARG A 43 -11.75 4.76 14.81
C ARG A 43 -10.74 5.90 14.64
N PHE A 44 -10.51 6.33 13.40
CA PHE A 44 -9.62 7.44 13.07
C PHE A 44 -10.37 8.77 12.86
N ALA A 45 -11.70 8.81 13.00
CA ALA A 45 -12.44 10.06 12.90
C ALA A 45 -12.07 10.97 14.08
N GLY A 46 -11.57 12.17 13.77
CA GLY A 46 -11.25 13.20 14.78
C GLY A 46 -10.00 12.92 15.62
N ILE A 47 -9.14 11.97 15.23
CA ILE A 47 -7.91 11.68 16.00
C ILE A 47 -6.77 12.67 15.76
N ILE A 48 -6.84 13.44 14.66
CA ILE A 48 -5.83 14.43 14.33
C ILE A 48 -6.10 15.67 15.17
N GLN A 49 -5.12 16.07 15.99
CA GLN A 49 -5.24 17.26 16.83
C GLN A 49 -5.23 18.50 15.95
N LYS A 50 -5.83 19.58 16.45
CA LYS A 50 -5.96 20.82 15.68
C LYS A 50 -4.60 21.37 15.26
N GLU A 51 -3.62 21.27 16.14
CA GLU A 51 -2.25 21.73 15.94
C GLU A 51 -1.57 20.94 14.82
N ASP A 52 -1.82 19.62 14.77
CA ASP A 52 -1.30 18.75 13.69
C ASP A 52 -1.96 19.08 12.35
N ILE A 53 -3.25 19.44 12.34
CA ILE A 53 -3.93 19.93 11.12
C ILE A 53 -3.23 21.17 10.58
N GLU A 54 -2.89 22.14 11.45
CA GLU A 54 -2.20 23.38 11.04
C GLU A 54 -0.78 23.13 10.49
N ILE A 55 -0.10 22.09 10.98
CA ILE A 55 1.19 21.65 10.43
C ILE A 55 1.01 21.05 9.04
N ILE A 56 0.06 20.14 8.87
CA ILE A 56 -0.23 19.48 7.60
C ILE A 56 -0.65 20.52 6.54
N SER A 57 -1.53 21.47 6.89
CA SER A 57 -1.95 22.53 5.98
C SER A 57 -0.79 23.37 5.48
N ARG A 58 0.11 23.79 6.39
CA ARG A 58 1.30 24.57 5.99
C ARG A 58 2.23 23.78 5.08
N ALA A 59 2.44 22.49 5.35
CA ALA A 59 3.28 21.64 4.49
C ALA A 59 2.69 21.52 3.07
N ILE A 60 1.36 21.39 2.94
CA ILE A 60 0.70 21.37 1.63
C ILE A 60 0.90 22.71 0.91
N GLU A 61 0.71 23.84 1.58
CA GLU A 61 0.82 25.17 0.97
C GLU A 61 2.26 25.54 0.57
N GLN A 62 3.25 25.08 1.32
CA GLN A 62 4.65 25.42 1.09
C GLN A 62 5.33 24.50 0.09
N ASP A 63 5.00 23.21 0.11
CA ASP A 63 5.76 22.17 -0.60
C ASP A 63 4.99 21.50 -1.74
N CYS A 64 3.67 21.66 -1.85
CA CYS A 64 2.95 21.18 -3.04
C CYS A 64 2.95 22.23 -4.16
N GLU A 65 3.27 21.77 -5.37
CA GLU A 65 3.14 22.56 -6.58
C GLU A 65 1.68 23.03 -6.76
N SER A 66 1.49 24.31 -7.07
CA SER A 66 0.18 24.86 -7.40
C SER A 66 -0.27 24.31 -8.76
N ILE A 67 -1.35 23.53 -8.76
CA ILE A 67 -1.97 23.06 -10.01
C ILE A 67 -2.66 24.26 -10.67
N ASN A 68 -2.10 24.75 -11.79
CA ASN A 68 -2.79 25.69 -12.65
C ASN A 68 -3.91 24.96 -13.40
N LEU A 69 -5.16 25.14 -12.96
CA LEU A 69 -6.33 24.50 -13.55
C LEU A 69 -6.60 24.92 -15.02
N ASN A 70 -5.90 25.94 -15.54
CA ASN A 70 -6.05 26.44 -16.90
C ASN A 70 -4.96 25.94 -17.87
N GLU A 71 -4.09 25.00 -17.45
CA GLU A 71 -3.02 24.44 -18.30
C GLU A 71 -3.39 23.12 -19.01
N TRP A 72 -4.69 22.80 -19.12
CA TRP A 72 -5.19 21.59 -19.78
C TRP A 72 -5.99 21.92 -21.05
#